data_AF-A0A6L9KX74-F1
#
_entry.id   AF-A0A6L9KX74-F1
#
_cell.length_a   1.000
_cell.length_b   1.000
_cell.length_c   1.000
_cell.angle_alpha   90.00
_cell.angle_beta   90.00
_cell.angle_gamma   90.00
#
_symmetry.space_group_name_H-M   'P 1'
#
loop_
_entity.id
_entity.type
_entity.pdbx_description
1 polymer ?
#
loop_
_entity_poly.entity_id
_entity_poly.type
_entity_poly.pdbx_seq_one_letter_code
_entity_poly.pdbx_strand_id
1 'polypeptide(L)' 'MRTTLTIDDQLFAKAVALAEPGIDRSELIRECVKAFIQRQTARRLAALGGQAPDVELAPRRREETPTA' A
#
# COMPACT_ATOMS: atom_id res chain seq x y z
N MET A 1 20.22 -1.94 -7.55
CA MET A 1 20.07 -1.85 -9.02
C MET A 1 20.15 -0.39 -9.42
N ARG A 2 20.92 -0.03 -10.44
CA ARG A 2 20.96 1.34 -10.97
C ARG A 2 20.15 1.39 -12.26
N THR A 3 19.22 2.33 -12.34
CA THR A 3 18.26 2.44 -13.44
C THR A 3 18.12 3.90 -13.84
N THR A 4 18.13 4.18 -15.14
CA THR A 4 17.81 5.49 -15.68
C THR A 4 16.36 5.48 -16.15
N LEU A 5 15.57 6.45 -15.70
CA LEU A 5 14.14 6.56 -15.98
C LEU A 5 13.86 7.95 -16.55
N THR A 6 12.98 8.04 -17.54
CA THR A 6 12.50 9.33 -18.06
C THR A 6 11.19 9.68 -17.37
N ILE A 7 11.12 10.85 -16.75
CA ILE A 7 9.96 11.34 -15.99
C ILE A 7 9.69 12.77 -16.43
N ASP A 8 8.42 13.13 -16.50
CA ASP A 8 8.00 14.51 -16.77
C ASP A 8 8.45 15.45 -15.64
N ASP A 9 9.10 16.56 -16.01
CA ASP A 9 9.68 17.52 -15.05
C ASP A 9 8.60 18.21 -14.21
N GLN A 10 7.43 18.50 -14.78
CA GLN A 10 6.32 19.12 -14.05
C GLN A 10 5.74 18.15 -13.02
N LEU A 11 5.61 16.87 -13.38
CA LEU A 11 5.18 15.83 -12.45
C LEU A 11 6.19 15.63 -11.32
N PHE A 12 7.48 15.57 -11.66
CA PHE A 12 8.54 15.41 -10.67
C PHE A 12 8.61 16.62 -9.71
N ALA A 13 8.51 17.84 -10.23
CA ALA A 13 8.49 19.06 -9.42
C ALA A 13 7.31 19.07 -8.42
N LYS A 14 6.12 18.64 -8.86
CA LYS A 14 4.95 18.52 -7.96
C LYS A 14 5.19 17.49 -6.85
N ALA A 15 5.79 16.34 -7.20
CA ALA A 15 6.10 15.31 -6.21
C ALA A 15 7.12 15.82 -5.18
N VAL A 16 8.15 16.54 -5.61
CA VAL A 16 9.15 17.16 -4.71
C VAL A 16 8.51 18.24 -3.82
N ALA A 17 7.61 19.07 -4.35
CA ALA A 17 6.93 20.11 -3.58
C ALA A 17 6.04 19.57 -2.46
N LEU A 18 5.55 18.32 -2.59
CA LEU A 18 4.74 17.65 -1.59
C LEU A 18 5.55 16.76 -0.64
N ALA A 19 6.79 16.45 -1.00
CA ALA A 19 7.66 15.60 -0.20
C ALA A 19 8.31 16.39 0.95
N GLU A 20 8.89 15.65 1.89
CA GLU A 20 9.61 16.26 2.99
C GLU A 20 10.84 17.06 2.51
N PRO A 21 11.15 18.21 3.13
CA PRO A 21 12.32 19.00 2.76
C PRO A 21 13.61 18.18 2.86
N GLY A 22 14.39 18.16 1.77
CA GLY A 22 15.69 17.48 1.74
C GLY A 22 15.67 16.01 1.31
N ILE A 23 14.52 15.48 0.86
CA ILE A 23 14.44 14.13 0.30
C ILE A 23 15.34 13.97 -0.94
N ASP A 24 16.08 12.85 -1.02
CA ASP A 24 16.84 12.52 -2.22
C ASP A 24 15.89 12.02 -3.33
N ARG A 25 16.26 12.23 -4.60
CA ARG A 25 15.50 11.73 -5.75
C ARG A 25 15.32 10.22 -5.70
N SER A 26 16.34 9.49 -5.27
CA SER A 26 16.29 8.02 -5.18
C SER A 26 15.32 7.54 -4.11
N GLU A 27 15.14 8.32 -3.04
CA GLU A 27 14.21 8.03 -1.97
C GLU A 27 12.77 8.33 -2.40
N LEU A 28 12.54 9.47 -3.04
CA LEU A 28 11.24 9.80 -3.61
C LEU A 28 10.74 8.72 -4.58
N ILE A 29 11.61 8.23 -5.47
CA ILE A 29 11.24 7.15 -6.40
C ILE A 29 10.92 5.84 -5.68
N ARG A 30 11.64 5.51 -4.60
CA ARG A 30 11.33 4.31 -3.79
C ARG A 30 9.95 4.42 -3.14
N GLU A 31 9.62 5.59 -2.59
CA GLU A 31 8.30 5.82 -2.01
C GLU A 31 7.19 5.80 -3.07
N CYS A 32 7.42 6.36 -4.26
CA CYS A 32 6.47 6.24 -5.37
C CYS A 32 6.18 4.77 -5.74
N VAL A 33 7.21 3.92 -5.77
CA VAL A 33 7.04 2.49 -6.06
C VAL A 33 6.28 1.79 -4.95
N LYS A 34 6.59 2.05 -3.67
CA LYS A 34 5.84 1.51 -2.53
C LYS A 34 4.37 1.90 -2.59
N ALA A 35 4.07 3.17 -2.83
CA ALA A 35 2.71 3.69 -2.95
C ALA A 35 1.96 3.02 -4.11
N PHE A 36 2.63 2.79 -5.25
CA PHE A 36 2.04 2.08 -6.38
C PHE A 36 1.68 0.64 -6.01
N ILE A 37 2.59 -0.10 -5.34
CA ILE A 37 2.34 -1.47 -4.89
C ILE A 37 1.13 -1.50 -3.96
N GLN A 38 1.10 -0.63 -2.95
CA GLN A 38 -0.02 -0.53 -2.00
C GLN A 38 -1.35 -0.30 -2.73
N ARG A 39 -1.39 0.63 -3.69
CA ARG A 39 -2.59 0.92 -4.49
C ARG A 39 -3.05 -0.29 -5.30
N GLN A 40 -2.14 -1.02 -5.94
CA GLN A 40 -2.51 -2.21 -6.72
C GLN A 40 -2.96 -3.37 -5.83
N THR A 41 -2.29 -3.57 -4.70
CA THR A 41 -2.70 -4.57 -3.70
C THR A 41 -4.09 -4.27 -3.17
N ALA A 42 -4.39 -3.02 -2.81
CA ALA A 42 -5.73 -2.62 -2.36
C ALA A 42 -6.80 -2.92 -3.42
N ARG A 43 -6.53 -2.62 -4.70
CA ARG A 43 -7.44 -2.94 -5.81
C ARG A 43 -7.68 -4.44 -5.96
N ARG A 44 -6.60 -5.24 -5.87
CA ARG A 44 -6.71 -6.71 -5.95
C ARG A 44 -7.49 -7.28 -4.77
N LEU A 45 -7.23 -6.80 -3.55
CA LEU A 45 -7.96 -7.22 -2.36
C LEU A 45 -9.45 -6.87 -2.46
N ALA A 46 -9.79 -5.67 -2.92
CA ALA A 46 -11.18 -5.27 -3.14
C ALA A 46 -11.88 -6.19 -4.16
N ALA A 47 -11.18 -6.58 -5.24
CA ALA A 47 -11.71 -7.51 -6.24
C ALA A 47 -11.89 -8.95 -5.71
N LEU A 48 -11.13 -9.36 -4.69
CA LEU A 48 -11.29 -10.64 -4.01
C LEU A 48 -12.49 -10.66 -3.04
N GLY A 49 -13.05 -9.50 -2.69
CA GLY A 49 -14.25 -9.42 -1.87
C GLY A 49 -15.40 -10.22 -2.47
N GLY A 50 -16.01 -11.12 -1.68
CA GLY A 50 -17.13 -11.94 -2.13
C GLY A 50 -16.78 -13.11 -3.05
N GLN A 51 -15.49 -13.34 -3.37
CA GLN A 51 -15.05 -14.49 -4.17
C GLN A 51 -15.05 -15.82 -3.40
N ALA A 52 -15.32 -15.78 -2.09
CA ALA A 52 -15.39 -16.97 -1.24
C ALA A 52 -16.65 -16.94 -0.36
N PRO A 53 -17.85 -17.16 -0.96
CA PRO A 53 -19.13 -17.11 -0.24
C PRO A 53 -19.28 -18.24 0.79
N ASP A 54 -18.69 -19.40 0.51
CA ASP A 54 -18.80 -20.61 1.35
C ASP A 54 -17.62 -20.78 2.32
N VAL A 55 -16.87 -19.70 2.61
CA VAL A 55 -15.74 -19.76 3.54
C VAL A 55 -16.23 -20.10 4.94
N GLU A 56 -15.71 -21.19 5.50
CA GLU A 56 -15.94 -21.58 6.87
C GLU A 56 -15.20 -20.62 7.81
N LEU A 57 -15.95 -19.88 8.62
CA LEU A 57 -15.38 -18.90 9.55
C LEU A 57 -14.78 -19.63 10.77
N ALA A 58 -13.57 -19.23 11.17
CA ALA A 58 -12.97 -19.73 12.41
C ALA A 58 -13.88 -19.44 13.61
N PRO A 59 -13.97 -20.34 14.60
CA PRO A 59 -14.80 -20.15 15.79
C PRO A 59 -14.38 -18.87 16.52
N ARG A 60 -15.37 -18.06 16.91
CA ARG A 60 -15.11 -16.83 17.65
C ARG A 60 -14.51 -17.19 19.01
N ARG A 61 -13.33 -16.65 19.32
CA ARG A 61 -12.78 -16.70 20.68
C ARG A 61 -13.65 -15.80 21.56
N ARG A 62 -14.57 -16.39 22.32
CA ARG A 62 -15.18 -15.73 23.48
C ARG A 62 -14.19 -15.83 24.63
N GLU A 63 -13.95 -14.72 25.32
CA GLU A 63 -13.30 -14.76 26.63
C GLU A 63 -14.12 -15.70 27.52
N GLU A 64 -13.45 -16.61 28.23
CA GLU A 64 -14.11 -17.48 29.19
C GLU A 64 -14.78 -16.57 30.23
N THR A 65 -16.12 -16.58 30.24
CA THR A 65 -16.90 -15.93 31.29
C THR A 65 -16.32 -16.39 32.62
N PRO A 66 -15.88 -15.50 33.52
CA PRO A 66 -15.37 -15.93 34.81
C PRO A 66 -16.50 -16.65 35.52
N THR A 67 -16.38 -17.97 35.68
CA THR A 67 -17.28 -18.76 36.51
C THR A 67 -17.18 -18.21 37.93
N ALA A 68 -18.28 -17.64 38.41
CA ALA A 68 -18.43 -17.14 39.79
C ALA A 68 -18.47 -18.29 40.80
#